data_AF-A0A0X3W0G3-F1
#
_entry.id   AF-A0A0X3W0G3-F1
#
_cell.length_a   1.000
_cell.length_b   1.000
_cell.length_c   1.000
_cell.angle_alpha   90.00
_cell.angle_beta   90.00
_cell.angle_gamma   90.00
#
_symmetry.space_group_name_H-M   'P 1'
#
loop_
_entity.id
_entity.type
_entity.pdbx_description
1 polymer ?
#
loop_
_entity_poly.entity_id
_entity_poly.type
_entity_poly.pdbx_seq_one_letter_code
_entity_poly.pdbx_strand_id
1 'polypeptide(L)'
;MTDWQIGPVPGRGLRRVNGGELALPLQILHGGQHCAIARLELTPAEAEQLHAALCYALGEQSPPPDAPECRHPVRYPGGRQRY
;
A
#
# COMPACT_ATOMS: atom_id res chain seq x y z
N MET A 1 7.87 -24.76 -6.46
CA MET A 1 7.41 -23.40 -6.09
C MET A 1 7.22 -22.65 -7.38
N THR A 2 6.04 -22.11 -7.63
CA THR A 2 5.73 -21.34 -8.83
C THR A 2 6.42 -19.99 -8.72
N ASP A 3 7.33 -19.66 -9.64
CA ASP A 3 8.16 -18.45 -9.60
C ASP A 3 7.40 -17.21 -10.07
N TRP A 4 6.17 -17.03 -9.55
CA TRP A 4 5.34 -15.87 -9.83
C TRP A 4 5.51 -14.83 -8.74
N GLN A 5 5.68 -13.58 -9.13
CA GLN A 5 5.73 -12.44 -8.22
C GLN A 5 4.77 -11.35 -8.70
N ILE A 6 4.07 -10.74 -7.77
CA ILE A 6 3.21 -9.59 -8.02
C ILE A 6 3.72 -8.44 -7.15
N GLY A 7 3.96 -7.29 -7.75
CA GLY A 7 4.51 -6.15 -7.03
C GLY A 7 4.09 -4.81 -7.64
N PRO A 8 4.38 -3.69 -6.94
CA PRO A 8 4.12 -2.37 -7.49
C PRO A 8 4.98 -2.13 -8.75
N VAL A 9 4.43 -1.40 -9.71
CA VAL A 9 5.20 -0.95 -10.88
C VAL A 9 6.07 0.24 -10.46
N PRO A 10 7.41 0.18 -10.60
CA PRO A 10 8.28 1.30 -10.26
C PRO A 10 7.86 2.60 -10.98
N GLY A 11 7.81 3.70 -10.23
CA GLY A 11 7.41 5.01 -10.77
C GLY A 11 5.92 5.15 -11.11
N ARG A 12 5.08 4.13 -10.87
CA ARG A 12 3.62 4.22 -11.03
C ARG A 12 2.91 3.95 -9.71
N GLY A 13 2.54 5.03 -9.03
CA GLY A 13 1.76 4.97 -7.80
C GLY A 13 0.27 4.75 -8.01
N LEU A 14 -0.45 4.74 -6.89
CA LEU A 14 -1.91 4.75 -6.85
C LEU A 14 -2.43 5.99 -7.60
N ARG A 15 -3.42 5.79 -8.48
CA ARG A 15 -4.10 6.89 -9.18
C ARG A 15 -5.59 6.88 -8.87
N ARG A 16 -6.21 8.05 -8.90
CA ARG A 16 -7.67 8.18 -8.96
C ARG A 16 -8.12 7.98 -10.41
N VAL A 17 -9.18 7.22 -10.60
CA VAL A 17 -9.83 6.99 -11.90
C VAL A 17 -11.22 7.61 -11.91
N ASN A 18 -11.80 7.76 -13.10
CA ASN A 18 -13.12 8.37 -13.27
C ASN A 18 -14.17 7.61 -12.47
N GLY A 19 -14.92 8.30 -11.62
CA GLY A 19 -15.87 7.70 -10.69
C GLY A 19 -15.41 7.69 -9.22
N GLY A 20 -14.19 8.16 -8.93
CA GLY A 20 -13.68 8.27 -7.56
C GLY A 20 -13.03 6.99 -7.01
N GLU A 21 -12.99 5.94 -7.83
CA GLU A 21 -12.24 4.71 -7.58
C GLU A 21 -10.73 4.96 -7.64
N LEU A 22 -9.99 4.03 -7.03
CA LEU A 22 -8.54 4.03 -6.91
C LEU A 22 -7.99 2.87 -7.73
N ALA A 23 -7.01 3.13 -8.58
CA ALA A 23 -6.35 2.11 -9.39
C ALA A 23 -4.86 2.05 -9.06
N LEU A 24 -4.38 0.88 -8.62
CA LEU A 24 -2.98 0.61 -8.37
C LEU A 24 -2.43 -0.32 -9.47
N PRO A 25 -1.50 0.14 -10.32
CA PRO A 25 -0.84 -0.74 -11.29
C PRO A 25 0.14 -1.69 -10.60
N LEU A 26 -0.02 -2.98 -10.88
CA LEU A 26 0.82 -4.05 -10.38
C LEU A 26 1.51 -4.76 -11.55
N GLN A 27 2.80 -5.02 -11.44
CA GLN A 27 3.53 -5.89 -12.36
C GLN A 27 3.41 -7.35 -11.92
N ILE A 28 3.30 -8.23 -12.90
CA ILE A 28 3.32 -9.67 -12.74
C ILE A 28 4.61 -10.18 -13.40
N LEU A 29 5.43 -10.85 -12.62
CA LEU A 29 6.71 -11.42 -13.03
C LEU A 29 6.62 -12.95 -12.97
N HIS A 30 7.29 -13.63 -13.90
CA HIS A 30 7.53 -15.06 -13.88
C HIS A 30 9.00 -15.32 -14.24
N GLY A 31 9.76 -16.06 -13.42
CA GLY A 31 11.18 -16.25 -13.75
C GLY A 31 12.02 -14.98 -13.56
N GLY A 32 11.54 -14.00 -12.78
CA GLY A 32 12.09 -12.63 -12.75
C GLY A 32 11.80 -11.81 -14.02
N GLN A 33 11.10 -12.37 -15.01
CA GLN A 33 10.79 -11.71 -16.27
C GLN A 33 9.38 -11.11 -16.25
N HIS A 34 9.24 -9.88 -16.73
CA HIS A 34 7.95 -9.19 -16.76
C HIS A 34 6.98 -9.86 -17.74
N CYS A 35 5.84 -10.31 -17.21
CA CYS A 35 4.78 -10.93 -18.00
C CYS A 35 3.69 -9.91 -18.37
N ALA A 36 3.17 -9.18 -17.40
CA ALA A 36 2.03 -8.30 -17.59
C ALA A 36 1.95 -7.19 -16.53
N ILE A 37 1.18 -6.14 -16.83
CA ILE A 37 0.74 -5.15 -15.85
C ILE A 37 -0.77 -5.31 -15.68
N ALA A 38 -1.19 -5.61 -14.45
CA ALA A 38 -2.59 -5.60 -14.04
C ALA A 38 -2.90 -4.33 -13.22
N ARG A 39 -4.18 -3.97 -13.10
CA ARG A 39 -4.61 -2.90 -12.20
C ARG A 39 -5.45 -3.53 -11.11
N LEU A 40 -5.11 -3.22 -9.87
CA LEU A 40 -6.01 -3.41 -8.75
C LEU A 40 -6.90 -2.18 -8.67
N GLU A 41 -8.17 -2.33 -9.04
CA GLU A 41 -9.19 -1.30 -8.96
C GLU A 41 -9.97 -1.48 -7.65
N LEU A 42 -10.10 -0.40 -6.89
CA LEU A 42 -10.68 -0.39 -5.57
C LEU A 42 -11.64 0.79 -5.47
N THR A 43 -12.84 0.53 -4.98
CA THR A 43 -13.68 1.60 -4.44
C THR A 43 -13.04 2.22 -3.20
N PRO A 44 -13.46 3.42 -2.78
CA PRO A 44 -13.00 4.00 -1.52
C PRO A 44 -13.22 3.07 -0.32
N ALA A 45 -14.36 2.36 -0.27
CA ALA A 45 -14.67 1.44 0.81
C ALA A 45 -13.71 0.24 0.86
N GLU A 46 -13.38 -0.35 -0.29
CA GLU A 46 -12.42 -1.46 -0.39
C GLU A 46 -10.99 -1.00 -0.06
N ALA A 47 -10.62 0.21 -0.46
CA ALA A 47 -9.33 0.77 -0.14
C ALA A 47 -9.15 1.00 1.37
N GLU A 48 -10.19 1.48 2.07
CA GLU A 48 -10.15 1.63 3.53
C GLU A 48 -10.08 0.27 4.24
N GLN A 49 -10.80 -0.74 3.75
CA GLN A 49 -10.70 -2.10 4.30
C GLN A 49 -9.30 -2.69 4.11
N LEU A 50 -8.71 -2.54 2.92
CA LEU A 50 -7.35 -2.98 2.64
C LEU A 50 -6.34 -2.25 3.51
N HIS A 51 -6.49 -0.93 3.69
CA HIS A 51 -5.65 -0.14 4.60
C HIS A 51 -5.74 -0.68 6.03
N ALA A 52 -6.94 -0.89 6.56
CA ALA A 52 -7.12 -1.43 7.92
C ALA A 52 -6.44 -2.81 8.08
N ALA A 53 -6.62 -3.71 7.11
CA ALA A 53 -5.99 -5.03 7.12
C ALA A 53 -4.45 -4.95 7.11
N LEU A 54 -3.87 -4.09 6.26
CA LEU A 54 -2.42 -3.88 6.21
C LEU A 54 -1.89 -3.24 7.49
N CYS A 55 -2.58 -2.24 8.03
CA CYS A 55 -2.21 -1.60 9.29
C CYS A 55 -2.21 -2.60 10.45
N TYR A 56 -3.24 -3.46 10.52
CA TYR A 56 -3.31 -4.53 11.53
C TYR A 56 -2.18 -5.55 11.36
N ALA A 57 -1.91 -5.99 10.13
CA ALA A 57 -0.85 -6.98 9.85
C ALA A 57 0.55 -6.45 10.17
N LEU A 58 0.78 -5.15 9.99
CA LEU A 58 2.05 -4.51 10.37
C LEU A 58 2.20 -4.39 11.90
N GLY A 59 1.11 -4.39 12.67
CA GLY A 59 1.14 -4.33 14.14
C GLY A 59 1.97 -3.17 14.67
N GLU A 60 2.82 -3.45 15.67
CA GLU A 60 3.73 -2.48 16.30
C GLU A 60 5.06 -2.29 15.53
N GLN A 61 5.18 -2.79 14.30
CA GLN A 61 6.39 -2.58 13.53
C GLN A 61 6.64 -1.08 13.34
N SER A 62 7.82 -0.64 13.77
CA SER A 62 8.25 0.74 13.62
C SER A 62 8.22 1.10 12.13
N PRO A 63 7.59 2.21 11.76
CA PRO A 63 7.61 2.67 10.37
C PRO A 63 9.06 2.86 9.90
N PRO A 64 9.38 2.52 8.64
CA PRO A 64 10.66 2.90 8.08
C PRO A 64 10.78 4.45 8.00
N PRO A 65 12.00 5.00 7.86
CA PRO A 65 12.22 6.45 7.87
C PRO A 65 11.46 7.22 6.77
N ASP A 66 11.12 6.55 5.68
CA ASP A 66 10.39 7.06 4.52
C ASP A 66 8.90 6.69 4.54
N ALA A 67 8.38 6.18 5.66
CA ALA A 67 6.98 5.85 5.78
C ALA A 67 6.07 7.08 5.63
N PRO A 68 4.82 6.89 5.18
CA PRO A 68 3.84 7.97 5.16
C PRO A 68 3.63 8.63 6.53
N GLU A 69 3.28 9.91 6.54
CA GLU A 69 3.04 10.68 7.77
C GLU A 69 2.00 10.03 8.69
N CYS A 70 0.97 9.37 8.12
CA CYS A 70 -0.06 8.67 8.88
C CYS A 70 0.46 7.47 9.71
N ARG A 71 1.70 7.01 9.48
CA ARG A 71 2.37 5.98 10.27
C ARG A 71 3.27 6.55 11.35
N HIS A 72 3.51 7.87 11.36
CA HIS A 72 4.31 8.50 12.39
C HIS A 72 3.48 8.73 13.65
N PRO A 73 4.05 8.51 14.85
CA PRO A 73 3.33 8.77 16.09
C PRO A 73 2.95 10.25 16.19
N VAL A 74 1.66 10.51 16.39
CA VAL A 74 1.15 11.87 16.61
C VAL A 74 1.74 12.40 17.93
N ARG A 75 2.68 13.33 17.84
CA ARG A 75 3.24 14.02 19.00
C ARG A 75 2.31 15.16 19.40
N TYR A 76 1.44 14.91 20.38
CA TYR A 76 0.65 15.99 20.97
C TYR A 76 1.58 16.96 21.74
N PRO A 77 1.37 18.28 21.64
CA PRO A 77 2.07 19.26 22.46
C PRO A 77 1.69 18.99 23.93
N GLY A 78 2.64 18.41 24.67
CA GLY A 78 2.39 17.85 26.02
C GLY A 78 3.11 16.52 26.29
N GLY A 79 3.78 15.93 25.30
CA GLY A 79 4.78 14.87 25.52
C GLY A 79 4.23 13.47 25.87
N ARG A 80 2.91 13.26 25.81
CA ARG A 80 2.34 11.90 25.92
C ARG A 80 2.27 11.24 24.54
N GLN A 81 3.19 10.30 24.30
CA GLN A 81 3.01 9.26 23.29
C GLN A 81 2.05 8.21 23.86
N ARG A 82 0.93 7.95 23.18
CA ARG A 82 0.19 6.69 23.33
C ARG A 82 0.35 5.93 22.02
N TYR A 83 0.84 4.70 22.15
CA TYR A 83 1.03 3.72 21.09
C TYR A 83 -0.30 3.31 20.49
#